data_AF-A0A958P8F8-F1
#
_entry.id   AF-A0A958P8F8-F1
#
_cell.length_a   1.000
_cell.length_b   1.000
_cell.length_c   1.000
_cell.angle_alpha   90.00
_cell.angle_beta   90.00
_cell.angle_gamma   90.00
#
_symmetry.space_group_name_H-M   'P 1'
#
loop_
_entity.id
_entity.type
_entity.pdbx_description
1 polymer ?
#
loop_
_entity_poly.entity_id
_entity_poly.type
_entity_poly.pdbx_seq_one_letter_code
_entity_poly.pdbx_strand_id
1 'polypeptide(L)'
;MIRFGLSLLFCFSSWIAKAEEGSPSHRAQELYKDSTESIYQGSFKLNRYAELIPNSQEQINSWQTFQAATLLSMEKQRQQGVAYMVSGVGLAIGMGFAYGSSHDATEKIVYSFAQSLSIGAIGYGYYSYYIGNQDRAFYEILNRSDLTEGQRDQLVQMYSEEKKRRGEQIRWLNFATYGLISVVNLINATGETDHSVQSTQYVLAGIYGVAALSFAF
;
A
#
# COMPACT_ATOMS: atom_id res chain seq x y z
N MET A 1 -11.70 11.78 -23.05
CA MET A 1 -11.90 11.48 -21.61
C MET A 1 -10.63 11.14 -20.81
N ILE A 2 -9.41 11.25 -21.38
CA ILE A 2 -8.13 10.98 -20.66
C ILE A 2 -7.55 12.25 -19.98
N ARG A 3 -8.11 13.44 -20.21
CA ARG A 3 -7.62 14.72 -19.65
C ARG A 3 -8.05 15.01 -18.20
N PHE A 4 -8.98 14.25 -17.63
CA PHE A 4 -9.44 14.47 -16.25
C PHE A 4 -8.49 13.90 -15.19
N GLY A 5 -7.78 12.80 -15.48
CA GLY A 5 -6.86 12.16 -14.53
C GLY A 5 -5.58 12.96 -14.25
N LEU A 6 -5.02 13.65 -15.26
CA LEU A 6 -3.83 14.50 -15.06
C LEU A 6 -4.15 15.82 -14.33
N SER A 7 -5.39 16.31 -14.41
CA SER A 7 -5.79 17.56 -13.77
C SER A 7 -5.89 17.41 -12.24
N LEU A 8 -6.26 16.22 -11.73
CA LEU A 8 -6.27 15.94 -10.30
C LEU A 8 -4.86 15.87 -9.68
N LEU A 9 -3.87 15.35 -10.42
CA LEU A 9 -2.47 15.34 -9.98
C LEU A 9 -1.85 16.75 -9.94
N PHE A 10 -2.19 17.62 -10.90
CA PHE A 10 -1.75 19.03 -10.91
C PHE A 10 -2.47 19.90 -9.88
N CYS A 11 -3.75 19.62 -9.57
CA CYS A 11 -4.45 20.29 -8.47
C CYS A 11 -3.88 19.87 -7.11
N PHE A 12 -3.42 18.62 -6.95
CA PHE A 12 -2.81 18.16 -5.70
C PHE A 12 -1.45 18.82 -5.43
N SER A 13 -0.60 19.00 -6.46
CA SER A 13 0.67 19.71 -6.30
C SER A 13 0.49 21.23 -6.05
N SER A 14 -0.51 21.84 -6.70
CA SER A 14 -0.90 23.24 -6.47
C SER A 14 -1.49 23.45 -5.07
N TRP A 15 -2.30 22.50 -4.57
CA TRP A 15 -2.86 22.55 -3.22
C TRP A 15 -1.80 22.32 -2.15
N ILE A 16 -0.81 21.44 -2.37
CA ILE A 16 0.35 21.29 -1.49
C ILE A 16 1.17 22.59 -1.44
N ALA A 17 1.45 23.21 -2.59
CA ALA A 17 2.17 24.49 -2.66
C ALA A 17 1.39 25.65 -2.01
N LYS A 18 0.06 25.59 -2.00
CA LYS A 18 -0.80 26.61 -1.37
C LYS A 18 -1.08 26.35 0.12
N ALA A 19 -0.97 25.09 0.56
CA ALA A 19 -0.95 24.73 1.98
C ALA A 19 0.35 25.17 2.69
N GLU A 20 1.43 25.40 1.94
CA GLU A 20 2.67 26.01 2.45
C GLU A 20 2.52 27.51 2.81
N GLU A 21 1.51 28.22 2.28
CA GLU A 21 1.24 29.63 2.61
C GLU A 21 0.52 29.81 3.97
N GLY A 22 -0.05 28.74 4.53
CA GLY A 22 -0.60 28.73 5.87
C GLY A 22 0.47 28.27 6.86
N SER A 23 1.17 29.23 7.51
CA SER A 23 2.22 28.97 8.50
C SER A 23 1.90 27.75 9.38
N PRO A 24 2.54 26.59 9.14
CA PRO A 24 2.37 25.43 9.97
C PRO A 24 2.80 25.81 11.39
N SER A 25 2.03 25.39 12.40
CA SER A 25 2.46 25.60 13.79
C SER A 25 3.91 25.10 13.96
N HIS A 26 4.72 25.81 14.74
CA HIS A 26 6.13 25.47 14.97
C HIS A 26 6.34 23.97 15.32
N ARG A 27 5.35 23.39 16.00
CA ARG A 27 5.27 21.97 16.37
C ARG A 27 5.10 21.02 15.18
N ALA A 28 4.37 21.40 14.14
CA ALA A 28 4.23 20.62 12.92
C ALA A 28 5.51 20.66 12.06
N GLN A 29 6.22 21.79 12.06
CA GLN A 29 7.53 21.90 11.40
C GLN A 29 8.60 21.07 12.11
N GLU A 30 8.60 21.05 13.45
CA GLU A 30 9.50 20.19 14.23
C GLU A 30 9.24 18.70 14.01
N LEU A 31 7.97 18.27 13.98
CA LEU A 31 7.61 16.89 13.67
C LEU A 31 8.00 16.49 12.24
N TYR A 32 7.88 17.41 11.28
CA TYR A 32 8.30 17.18 9.90
C TYR A 32 9.84 17.10 9.78
N LYS A 33 10.56 17.98 10.47
CA LYS A 33 12.03 18.01 10.50
C LYS A 33 12.63 16.78 11.18
N ASP A 34 12.05 16.35 12.30
CA ASP A 34 12.46 15.13 13.02
C ASP A 34 12.18 13.86 12.17
N SER A 35 11.05 13.83 11.46
CA SER A 35 10.75 12.72 10.54
C SER A 35 11.70 12.68 9.33
N THR A 36 12.10 13.83 8.78
CA THR A 36 13.01 13.89 7.64
C THR A 36 14.45 13.56 8.03
N GLU A 37 14.96 14.05 9.15
CA GLU A 37 16.30 13.70 9.65
C GLU A 37 16.42 12.19 10.00
N SER A 38 15.35 11.59 10.55
CA SER A 38 15.22 10.13 10.75
C SER A 38 15.30 9.35 9.43
N ILE A 39 14.63 9.83 8.37
CA ILE A 39 14.66 9.23 7.02
C ILE A 39 16.07 9.30 6.42
N TYR A 40 16.79 10.41 6.59
CA TYR A 40 18.15 10.56 6.08
C TYR A 40 19.16 9.68 6.82
N GLN A 41 19.06 9.51 8.15
CA GLN A 41 19.95 8.59 8.87
C GLN A 41 19.67 7.10 8.57
N GLY A 42 18.41 6.75 8.29
CA GLY A 42 18.06 5.41 7.80
C GLY A 42 18.76 5.08 6.49
N SER A 43 18.77 6.03 5.54
CA SER A 43 19.33 5.85 4.19
C SER A 43 20.82 5.44 4.16
N PHE A 44 21.63 5.89 5.12
CA PHE A 44 23.06 5.55 5.21
C PHE A 44 23.30 4.09 5.65
N LYS A 45 22.41 3.53 6.47
CA LYS A 45 22.46 2.09 6.85
C LYS A 45 21.98 1.19 5.71
N LEU A 46 21.00 1.65 4.92
CA LEU A 46 20.46 0.87 3.80
C LEU A 46 21.51 0.58 2.71
N ASN A 47 22.46 1.49 2.50
CA ASN A 47 23.50 1.33 1.49
C ASN A 47 24.38 0.09 1.74
N ARG A 48 24.62 -0.28 3.01
CA ARG A 48 25.42 -1.45 3.38
C ARG A 48 24.65 -2.78 3.24
N TYR A 49 23.32 -2.76 3.34
CA TYR A 49 22.48 -3.94 3.12
C TYR A 49 22.10 -4.12 1.65
N ALA A 50 22.02 -3.03 0.88
CA ALA A 50 21.72 -3.06 -0.54
C ALA A 50 22.80 -3.82 -1.36
N GLU A 51 24.07 -3.74 -0.95
CA GLU A 51 25.17 -4.49 -1.57
C GLU A 51 25.08 -6.01 -1.38
N LEU A 52 24.34 -6.48 -0.36
CA LEU A 52 24.15 -7.90 -0.04
C LEU A 52 22.90 -8.50 -0.69
N ILE A 53 22.10 -7.68 -1.39
CA ILE A 53 20.83 -8.12 -1.98
C ILE A 53 21.05 -8.43 -3.45
N PRO A 54 20.97 -9.71 -3.86
CA PRO A 54 21.01 -10.04 -5.27
C PRO A 54 19.83 -9.40 -6.01
N ASN A 55 20.08 -8.97 -7.25
CA ASN A 55 19.27 -7.98 -7.98
C ASN A 55 17.88 -8.47 -8.43
N SER A 56 17.47 -9.71 -8.14
CA SER A 56 16.22 -10.25 -8.71
C SER A 56 15.84 -11.59 -8.10
N GLN A 57 14.95 -11.64 -7.09
CA GLN A 57 14.37 -12.91 -6.58
C GLN A 57 15.38 -14.07 -6.46
N GLU A 58 16.66 -13.76 -6.27
CA GLU A 58 17.72 -14.73 -6.42
C GLU A 58 17.70 -15.46 -5.09
N GLN A 59 17.32 -16.73 -5.23
CA GLN A 59 16.96 -17.69 -4.22
C GLN A 59 17.59 -17.34 -2.86
N ILE A 60 16.78 -16.83 -1.93
CA ILE A 60 17.21 -16.54 -0.55
C ILE A 60 17.50 -17.90 0.09
N ASN A 61 18.72 -18.39 -0.09
CA ASN A 61 19.12 -19.74 0.28
C ASN A 61 19.88 -19.79 1.61
N SER A 62 20.22 -18.62 2.16
CA SER A 62 20.94 -18.50 3.42
C SER A 62 20.27 -17.52 4.38
N TRP A 63 20.47 -17.78 5.66
CA TRP A 63 20.05 -16.97 6.79
C TRP A 63 20.59 -15.55 6.69
N GLN A 64 21.86 -15.39 6.30
CA GLN A 64 22.49 -14.07 6.20
C GLN A 64 21.81 -13.20 5.14
N THR A 65 21.53 -13.75 3.95
CA THR A 65 20.82 -13.03 2.89
C THR A 65 19.36 -12.74 3.28
N PHE A 66 18.69 -13.69 3.94
CA PHE A 66 17.34 -13.50 4.46
C PHE A 66 17.27 -12.39 5.51
N GLN A 67 18.21 -12.38 6.46
CA GLN A 67 18.32 -11.36 7.50
C GLN A 67 18.55 -9.98 6.89
N ALA A 68 19.51 -9.84 5.98
CA ALA A 68 19.79 -8.57 5.31
C ALA A 68 18.58 -8.05 4.54
N ALA A 69 17.93 -8.92 3.75
CA ALA A 69 16.73 -8.59 2.99
C ALA A 69 15.57 -8.20 3.92
N THR A 70 15.37 -8.92 5.03
CA THR A 70 14.29 -8.64 5.99
C THR A 70 14.51 -7.30 6.69
N LEU A 71 15.72 -7.01 7.17
CA LEU A 71 16.04 -5.73 7.80
C LEU A 71 15.84 -4.55 6.85
N LEU A 72 16.26 -4.68 5.58
CA LEU A 72 15.98 -3.66 4.57
C LEU A 72 14.47 -3.49 4.35
N SER A 73 13.74 -4.61 4.26
CA SER A 73 12.30 -4.59 4.05
C SER A 73 11.54 -3.93 5.20
N MET A 74 11.99 -4.14 6.45
CA MET A 74 11.40 -3.54 7.64
C MET A 74 11.52 -2.01 7.62
N GLU A 75 12.70 -1.49 7.27
CA GLU A 75 12.92 -0.05 7.17
C GLU A 75 12.07 0.55 6.04
N LYS A 76 12.04 -0.10 4.87
CA LYS A 76 11.20 0.33 3.75
C LYS A 76 9.71 0.31 4.12
N GLN A 77 9.24 -0.75 4.78
CA GLN A 77 7.85 -0.87 5.26
C GLN A 77 7.51 0.22 6.27
N ARG A 78 8.45 0.58 7.14
CA ARG A 78 8.27 1.67 8.11
C ARG A 78 8.07 3.00 7.40
N GLN A 79 8.94 3.33 6.45
CA GLN A 79 8.86 4.57 5.67
C GLN A 79 7.57 4.63 4.83
N GLN A 80 7.26 3.54 4.13
CA GLN A 80 6.02 3.43 3.37
C GLN A 80 4.79 3.51 4.28
N GLY A 81 4.82 2.86 5.44
CA GLY A 81 3.74 2.87 6.40
C GLY A 81 3.42 4.28 6.90
N VAL A 82 4.44 5.07 7.23
CA VAL A 82 4.26 6.50 7.58
C VAL A 82 3.67 7.28 6.40
N ALA A 83 4.19 7.10 5.19
CA ALA A 83 3.68 7.78 4.01
C ALA A 83 2.19 7.47 3.75
N TYR A 84 1.79 6.19 3.88
CA TYR A 84 0.39 5.77 3.76
C TYR A 84 -0.52 6.36 4.84
N MET A 85 -0.05 6.40 6.09
CA MET A 85 -0.81 7.03 7.18
C MET A 85 -0.99 8.53 6.95
N VAL A 86 0.08 9.25 6.62
CA VAL A 86 0.03 10.71 6.41
C VAL A 86 -0.86 11.07 5.21
N SER A 87 -0.66 10.39 4.08
CA SER A 87 -1.47 10.60 2.87
C SER A 87 -2.94 10.21 3.10
N GLY A 88 -3.19 9.10 3.78
CA GLY A 88 -4.54 8.67 4.15
C GLY A 88 -5.25 9.69 5.04
N VAL A 89 -4.58 10.23 6.06
CA VAL A 89 -5.15 11.29 6.92
C VAL A 89 -5.46 12.55 6.10
N GLY A 90 -4.53 13.00 5.26
CA GLY A 90 -4.74 14.17 4.41
C GLY A 90 -5.93 14.00 3.45
N LEU A 91 -6.02 12.83 2.80
CA LEU A 91 -7.11 12.53 1.88
C LEU A 91 -8.45 12.40 2.62
N ALA A 92 -8.47 11.77 3.80
CA ALA A 92 -9.68 11.65 4.61
C ALA A 92 -10.24 13.02 5.01
N ILE A 93 -9.38 13.94 5.44
CA ILE A 93 -9.77 15.32 5.79
C ILE A 93 -10.28 16.05 4.55
N GLY A 94 -9.52 16.04 3.45
CA GLY A 94 -9.88 16.72 2.21
C GLY A 94 -11.22 16.25 1.64
N MET A 95 -11.43 14.92 1.60
CA MET A 95 -12.69 14.33 1.12
C MET A 95 -13.86 14.61 2.06
N GLY A 96 -13.64 14.67 3.37
CA GLY A 96 -14.67 15.07 4.34
C GLY A 96 -15.17 16.50 4.09
N PHE A 97 -14.26 17.45 3.84
CA PHE A 97 -14.62 18.81 3.47
C PHE A 97 -15.35 18.87 2.11
N ALA A 98 -14.82 18.18 1.09
CA ALA A 98 -15.44 18.14 -0.23
C ALA A 98 -16.87 17.57 -0.17
N TYR A 99 -17.07 16.47 0.57
CA TYR A 99 -18.38 15.87 0.81
C TYR A 99 -19.38 16.85 1.42
N GLY A 100 -18.97 17.58 2.46
CA GLY A 100 -19.82 18.58 3.12
C GLY A 100 -20.18 19.78 2.24
N SER A 101 -19.28 20.16 1.33
CA SER A 101 -19.47 21.29 0.42
C SER A 101 -20.25 20.96 -0.86
N SER A 102 -20.32 19.68 -1.23
CA SER A 102 -20.98 19.24 -2.45
C SER A 102 -22.51 19.20 -2.27
N HIS A 103 -23.22 19.55 -3.32
CA HIS A 103 -24.68 19.48 -3.40
C HIS A 103 -25.15 18.32 -4.29
N ASP A 104 -24.24 17.72 -5.07
CA ASP A 104 -24.55 16.62 -5.97
C ASP A 104 -24.44 15.27 -5.26
N ALA A 105 -25.41 14.39 -5.52
CA ALA A 105 -25.47 13.07 -4.90
C ALA A 105 -24.36 12.15 -5.43
N THR A 106 -24.02 12.25 -6.72
CA THR A 106 -22.98 11.42 -7.33
C THR A 106 -21.59 11.80 -6.80
N GLU A 107 -21.28 13.10 -6.71
CA GLU A 107 -20.05 13.58 -6.08
C GLU A 107 -19.88 13.08 -4.63
N LYS A 108 -20.96 13.14 -3.83
CA LYS A 108 -20.95 12.63 -2.45
C LYS A 108 -20.62 11.15 -2.35
N ILE A 109 -21.12 10.33 -3.27
CA ILE A 109 -20.79 8.90 -3.33
C ILE A 109 -19.30 8.71 -3.60
N VAL A 110 -18.75 9.43 -4.58
CA VAL A 110 -17.32 9.37 -4.91
C VAL A 110 -16.45 9.79 -3.72
N TYR A 111 -16.81 10.88 -3.03
CA TYR A 111 -16.07 11.32 -1.84
C TYR A 111 -16.15 10.33 -0.68
N SER A 112 -17.32 9.72 -0.44
CA SER A 112 -17.48 8.67 0.58
C SER A 112 -16.62 7.44 0.28
N PHE A 113 -16.56 7.03 -0.99
CA PHE A 113 -15.69 5.94 -1.42
C PHE A 113 -14.20 6.29 -1.23
N ALA A 114 -13.79 7.50 -1.63
CA ALA A 114 -12.43 7.99 -1.44
C ALA A 114 -12.04 8.09 0.05
N GLN A 115 -12.97 8.49 0.92
CA GLN A 115 -12.78 8.52 2.37
C GLN A 115 -12.59 7.10 2.93
N SER A 116 -13.34 6.11 2.43
CA SER A 116 -13.17 4.70 2.82
C SER A 116 -11.79 4.17 2.43
N LEU A 117 -11.31 4.47 1.21
CA LEU A 117 -9.94 4.14 0.78
C LEU A 117 -8.89 4.81 1.66
N SER A 118 -9.15 6.04 2.13
CA SER A 118 -8.26 6.78 3.04
C SER A 118 -8.08 6.06 4.37
N ILE A 119 -9.19 5.62 4.99
CA ILE A 119 -9.16 4.86 6.24
C ILE A 119 -8.42 3.54 6.03
N GLY A 120 -8.67 2.87 4.91
CA GLY A 120 -7.93 1.68 4.50
C GLY A 120 -6.42 1.92 4.39
N ALA A 121 -6.01 3.04 3.77
CA ALA A 121 -4.60 3.43 3.66
C ALA A 121 -3.97 3.69 5.04
N ILE A 122 -4.68 4.33 5.97
CA ILE A 122 -4.21 4.52 7.35
C ILE A 122 -4.02 3.17 8.05
N GLY A 123 -5.02 2.29 7.97
CA GLY A 123 -4.94 0.95 8.55
C GLY A 123 -3.79 0.13 7.98
N TYR A 124 -3.60 0.15 6.65
CA TYR A 124 -2.47 -0.49 5.98
C TYR A 124 -1.12 0.10 6.42
N GLY A 125 -1.04 1.43 6.53
CA GLY A 125 0.16 2.11 6.99
C GLY A 125 0.53 1.76 8.44
N TYR A 126 -0.47 1.71 9.33
CA TYR A 126 -0.30 1.26 10.72
C TYR A 126 0.18 -0.19 10.78
N TYR A 127 -0.46 -1.09 10.04
CA TYR A 127 -0.06 -2.50 9.96
C TYR A 127 1.39 -2.64 9.48
N SER A 128 1.76 -1.95 8.39
CA SER A 128 3.11 -2.00 7.82
C SER A 128 4.17 -1.47 8.79
N TYR A 129 3.83 -0.43 9.55
CA TYR A 129 4.75 0.18 10.51
C TYR A 129 4.97 -0.68 11.77
N TYR A 130 3.88 -1.12 12.42
CA TYR A 130 3.94 -1.76 13.73
C TYR A 130 4.04 -3.28 13.66
N ILE A 131 3.29 -3.91 12.76
CA ILE A 131 3.17 -5.37 12.68
C ILE A 131 4.16 -5.92 11.67
N GLY A 132 4.24 -5.31 10.49
CA GLY A 132 5.06 -5.80 9.38
C GLY A 132 4.50 -7.07 8.76
N ASN A 133 5.30 -7.74 7.93
CA ASN A 133 4.90 -8.94 7.22
C ASN A 133 5.34 -10.25 7.92
N GLN A 134 4.97 -11.39 7.33
CA GLN A 134 5.36 -12.71 7.83
C GLN A 134 6.89 -12.91 7.85
N ASP A 135 7.63 -12.25 6.96
CA ASP A 135 9.10 -12.35 6.92
C ASP A 135 9.71 -11.78 8.20
N ARG A 136 9.21 -10.63 8.67
CA ARG A 136 9.62 -10.02 9.93
C ARG A 136 9.36 -10.94 11.12
N ALA A 137 8.16 -11.53 11.20
CA ALA A 137 7.82 -12.44 12.28
C ALA A 137 8.73 -13.68 12.27
N PHE A 138 8.96 -14.27 11.10
CA PHE A 138 9.85 -15.42 10.94
C PHE A 138 11.30 -15.08 11.30
N TYR A 139 11.78 -13.92 10.86
CA TYR A 139 13.09 -13.38 11.25
C TYR A 139 13.21 -13.22 12.77
N GLU A 140 12.23 -12.59 13.43
CA GLU A 140 12.26 -12.39 14.88
C GLU A 140 12.29 -13.71 15.65
N ILE A 141 11.60 -14.75 15.16
CA ILE A 141 11.63 -16.10 15.73
C ILE A 141 13.02 -16.74 15.56
N LEU A 142 13.54 -16.78 14.32
CA LEU A 142 14.84 -17.41 14.05
C LEU A 142 16.00 -16.68 14.74
N ASN A 143 15.95 -15.35 14.80
CA ASN A 143 16.99 -14.53 15.42
C ASN A 143 17.05 -14.71 16.95
N ARG A 144 15.94 -15.10 17.59
CA ARG A 144 15.87 -15.38 19.03
C ARG A 144 16.06 -16.86 19.38
N SER A 145 16.24 -17.71 18.37
CA SER A 145 16.40 -19.15 18.56
C SER A 145 17.87 -19.54 18.80
N ASP A 146 18.09 -20.62 19.53
CA ASP A 146 19.42 -21.21 19.74
C ASP A 146 19.86 -22.12 18.57
N LEU A 147 19.24 -21.97 17.40
CA LEU A 147 19.56 -22.75 16.21
C LEU A 147 20.94 -22.39 15.65
N THR A 148 21.63 -23.39 15.13
CA THR A 148 22.87 -23.18 14.38
C THR A 148 22.58 -22.48 13.05
N GLU A 149 23.61 -21.87 12.47
CA GLU A 149 23.48 -21.17 11.18
C GLU A 149 22.97 -22.10 10.07
N GLY A 150 23.50 -23.33 9.97
CA GLY A 150 23.03 -24.31 9.00
C GLY A 150 21.57 -24.76 9.21
N GLN A 151 21.08 -24.80 10.47
CA GLN A 151 19.67 -25.06 10.74
C GLN A 151 18.78 -23.89 10.33
N ARG A 152 19.24 -22.65 10.53
CA ARG A 152 18.52 -21.46 10.07
C ARG A 152 18.45 -21.40 8.54
N ASP A 153 19.53 -21.75 7.85
CA ASP A 153 19.56 -21.85 6.38
C ASP A 153 18.51 -22.82 5.85
N GLN A 154 18.44 -24.03 6.43
CA GLN A 154 17.44 -25.03 6.04
C GLN A 154 16.00 -24.51 6.24
N LEU A 155 15.72 -23.86 7.37
CA LEU A 155 14.40 -23.29 7.64
C LEU A 155 14.06 -22.14 6.69
N VAL A 156 15.04 -21.29 6.35
CA VAL A 156 14.85 -20.20 5.37
C VAL A 156 14.54 -20.75 3.98
N GLN A 157 15.18 -21.84 3.56
CA GLN A 157 14.88 -22.50 2.28
C GLN A 157 13.45 -23.04 2.26
N MET A 158 13.06 -23.81 3.27
CA MET A 158 11.69 -24.34 3.39
C MET A 158 10.64 -23.22 3.43
N TYR A 159 10.92 -22.16 4.18
CA TYR A 159 10.06 -20.99 4.26
C TYR A 159 9.90 -20.30 2.91
N SER A 160 10.99 -20.11 2.17
CA SER A 160 10.98 -19.45 0.86
C SER A 160 10.19 -20.23 -0.18
N GLU A 161 10.31 -21.56 -0.19
CA GLU A 161 9.52 -22.44 -1.06
C GLU A 161 8.03 -22.38 -0.74
N GLU A 162 7.67 -22.49 0.54
CA GLU A 162 6.27 -22.42 0.99
C GLU A 162 5.67 -21.04 0.69
N LYS A 163 6.44 -19.97 0.90
CA LYS A 163 6.02 -18.60 0.58
C LYS A 163 5.74 -18.44 -0.91
N LYS A 164 6.59 -18.98 -1.79
CA LYS A 164 6.37 -18.95 -3.24
C LYS A 164 5.08 -19.68 -3.61
N ARG A 165 4.88 -20.89 -3.09
CA ARG A 165 3.67 -21.70 -3.34
C ARG A 165 2.39 -20.98 -2.89
N ARG A 166 2.40 -20.38 -1.70
CA ARG A 166 1.26 -19.58 -1.21
C ARG A 166 1.03 -18.32 -2.02
N GLY A 167 2.09 -17.65 -2.45
CA GLY A 167 2.02 -16.45 -3.29
C GLY A 167 1.25 -16.69 -4.59
N GLU A 168 1.53 -17.82 -5.26
CA GLU A 168 0.81 -18.21 -6.47
C GLU A 168 -0.68 -18.51 -6.21
N GLN A 169 -0.98 -19.21 -5.11
CA GLN A 169 -2.36 -19.51 -4.72
C GLN A 169 -3.17 -18.25 -4.40
N ILE A 170 -2.60 -17.33 -3.61
CA ILE A 170 -3.26 -16.06 -3.25
C ILE A 170 -3.47 -15.21 -4.50
N ARG A 171 -2.46 -15.14 -5.38
CA ARG A 171 -2.57 -14.39 -6.63
C ARG A 171 -3.72 -14.91 -7.49
N TRP A 172 -3.83 -16.23 -7.65
CA TRP A 172 -4.95 -16.84 -8.38
C TRP A 172 -6.28 -16.53 -7.71
N LEU A 173 -6.37 -16.73 -6.39
CA LEU A 173 -7.59 -16.46 -5.61
C LEU A 173 -8.07 -15.02 -5.82
N ASN A 174 -7.16 -14.04 -5.69
CA ASN A 174 -7.47 -12.64 -5.90
C ASN A 174 -7.92 -12.36 -7.35
N PHE A 175 -7.21 -12.91 -8.35
CA PHE A 175 -7.62 -12.79 -9.75
C PHE A 175 -9.08 -13.22 -9.95
N ALA A 176 -9.46 -14.40 -9.44
CA ALA A 176 -10.80 -14.90 -9.62
C ALA A 176 -11.85 -14.20 -8.77
N THR A 177 -11.54 -13.84 -7.53
CA THR A 177 -12.48 -13.08 -6.68
C THR A 177 -12.78 -11.73 -7.30
N TYR A 178 -11.76 -10.95 -7.67
CA TYR A 178 -11.97 -9.64 -8.29
C TYR A 178 -12.57 -9.78 -9.70
N GLY A 179 -12.21 -10.82 -10.45
CA GLY A 179 -12.83 -11.13 -11.75
C GLY A 179 -14.32 -11.43 -11.62
N LEU A 180 -14.71 -12.26 -10.64
CA LEU A 180 -16.11 -12.59 -10.37
C LEU A 180 -16.90 -11.35 -9.92
N ILE A 181 -16.35 -10.55 -9.00
CA ILE A 181 -16.96 -9.29 -8.56
C ILE A 181 -17.16 -8.35 -9.75
N SER A 182 -16.17 -8.24 -10.63
CA SER A 182 -16.26 -7.45 -11.86
C SER A 182 -17.42 -7.92 -12.76
N VAL A 183 -17.52 -9.23 -13.01
CA VAL A 183 -18.59 -9.81 -13.84
C VAL A 183 -19.97 -9.59 -13.22
N VAL A 184 -20.12 -9.81 -11.91
CA VAL A 184 -21.39 -9.58 -11.20
C VAL A 184 -21.83 -8.11 -11.31
N ASN A 185 -20.91 -7.16 -11.12
CA ASN A 185 -21.23 -5.74 -11.27
C ASN A 185 -21.61 -5.39 -12.71
N LEU A 186 -20.97 -6.01 -13.71
CA LEU A 186 -21.31 -5.78 -15.12
C LEU A 186 -22.70 -6.34 -15.48
N ILE A 187 -23.05 -7.53 -14.98
CA ILE A 187 -24.38 -8.11 -15.15
C ILE A 187 -25.44 -7.22 -14.48
N ASN A 188 -25.20 -6.80 -13.23
CA ASN A 188 -26.10 -5.91 -12.53
C ASN A 188 -26.30 -4.59 -13.29
N ALA A 189 -25.22 -3.99 -13.82
CA ALA A 189 -25.30 -2.75 -14.58
C ALA A 189 -26.17 -2.88 -15.83
N THR A 190 -26.11 -4.02 -16.52
CA THR A 190 -26.92 -4.27 -17.71
C THR A 190 -28.41 -4.48 -17.41
N GLY A 191 -28.75 -4.93 -16.20
CA GLY A 191 -30.14 -5.11 -15.76
C GLY A 191 -30.75 -3.91 -15.04
N GLU A 192 -29.93 -2.91 -14.71
CA GLU A 192 -30.35 -1.75 -13.91
C GLU A 192 -31.07 -0.69 -14.76
N THR A 193 -32.15 -0.13 -14.20
CA THR A 193 -33.00 0.87 -14.86
C THR A 193 -32.65 2.30 -14.42
N ASP A 194 -32.12 2.45 -13.21
CA ASP A 194 -31.60 3.74 -12.73
C ASP A 194 -30.22 4.03 -13.34
N HIS A 195 -30.12 5.06 -14.18
CA HIS A 195 -28.87 5.45 -14.85
C HIS A 195 -27.72 5.78 -13.89
N SER A 196 -28.00 6.28 -12.69
CA SER A 196 -26.98 6.60 -11.69
C SER A 196 -26.39 5.31 -11.10
N VAL A 197 -27.25 4.36 -10.76
CA VAL A 197 -26.85 3.05 -10.22
C VAL A 197 -26.12 2.24 -11.29
N GLN A 198 -26.64 2.23 -12.52
CA GLN A 198 -26.02 1.59 -13.68
C GLN A 198 -24.60 2.11 -13.93
N SER A 199 -24.42 3.44 -13.97
CA SER A 199 -23.10 4.05 -14.20
C SER A 199 -22.11 3.68 -13.09
N THR A 200 -22.58 3.67 -11.84
CA THR A 200 -21.76 3.27 -10.68
C THR A 200 -21.31 1.81 -10.80
N GLN A 201 -22.21 0.90 -11.17
CA GLN A 201 -21.91 -0.52 -11.31
C GLN A 201 -20.94 -0.78 -12.49
N TYR A 202 -21.06 -0.07 -13.61
CA TYR A 202 -20.07 -0.15 -14.69
C TYR A 202 -18.67 0.32 -14.25
N VAL A 203 -18.59 1.40 -13.47
CA VAL A 203 -17.32 1.88 -12.91
C VAL A 203 -16.71 0.84 -11.97
N LEU A 204 -17.52 0.28 -11.06
CA LEU A 204 -17.07 -0.78 -10.14
C LEU A 204 -16.59 -2.02 -10.89
N ALA A 205 -17.33 -2.45 -11.93
CA ALA A 205 -16.90 -3.53 -12.80
C ALA A 205 -15.52 -3.24 -13.41
N GLY A 206 -15.32 -2.04 -13.96
CA GLY A 206 -14.03 -1.63 -14.52
C GLY A 206 -12.89 -1.68 -13.49
N ILE A 207 -13.11 -1.12 -12.28
CA ILE A 207 -12.10 -1.11 -11.20
C ILE A 207 -11.70 -2.54 -10.81
N TYR A 208 -12.68 -3.40 -10.54
CA TYR A 208 -12.40 -4.77 -10.15
C TYR A 208 -11.82 -5.61 -11.28
N GLY A 209 -12.20 -5.35 -12.54
CA GLY A 209 -11.60 -5.99 -13.71
C GLY A 209 -10.13 -5.64 -13.88
N VAL A 210 -9.76 -4.37 -13.73
CA VAL A 210 -8.35 -3.95 -13.74
C VAL A 210 -7.59 -4.55 -12.57
N ALA A 211 -8.18 -4.57 -11.37
CA ALA A 211 -7.57 -5.21 -10.20
C ALA A 211 -7.33 -6.71 -10.45
N ALA A 212 -8.31 -7.43 -11.00
CA ALA A 212 -8.15 -8.83 -11.38
C ALA A 212 -6.96 -9.01 -12.34
N LEU A 213 -6.93 -8.26 -13.44
CA LEU A 213 -5.84 -8.34 -14.42
C LEU A 213 -4.46 -8.05 -13.81
N SER A 214 -4.37 -7.16 -12.81
CA SER A 214 -3.11 -6.90 -12.10
C SER A 214 -2.57 -8.11 -11.30
N PHE A 215 -3.43 -9.08 -10.97
CA PHE A 215 -3.03 -10.35 -10.38
C PHE A 215 -2.79 -11.46 -11.43
N ALA A 216 -3.11 -11.23 -12.71
CA ALA A 216 -2.87 -12.22 -13.77
C ALA A 216 -1.41 -12.20 -14.28
N PHE A 217 -0.74 -11.05 -14.18
CA PHE A 217 0.60 -10.78 -14.69
C PHE A 217 1.55 -10.37 -13.55
#